data_AF-A0A5Y3M596-F1
#
_entry.id   AF-A0A5Y3M596-F1
#
_cell.length_a   1.000
_cell.length_b   1.000
_cell.length_c   1.000
_cell.angle_alpha   90.00
_cell.angle_beta   90.00
_cell.angle_gamma   90.00
#
_symmetry.space_group_name_H-M   'P 1'
#
loop_
_entity.id
_entity.type
_entity.pdbx_description
1 polymer ?
#
loop_
_entity_poly.entity_id
_entity_poly.type
_entity_poly.pdbx_seq_one_letter_code
_entity_poly.pdbx_strand_id
1 'polypeptide(L)'
;FARDGQIVLNIAPRAVGNLELGDDAVRFNARFGGVPRNVYVPISAVMAIYSRENGAGTMFEPEPAYENEMPLMSVEDEEASSEPSMTVIDGNLPDPSAESDDDGDEPTPPPRGRPSLRVVK
;
A
#
# COMPACT_ATOMS: atom_id res chain seq x y z
N PHE A 1 -6.30 26.62 -1.09
CA PHE A 1 -6.59 25.48 -1.99
C PHE A 1 -5.81 24.27 -1.55
N ALA A 2 -4.52 24.41 -1.22
CA ALA A 2 -3.79 23.39 -0.49
C ALA A 2 -4.31 23.26 0.97
N ARG A 3 -4.20 22.04 1.51
CA ARG A 3 -4.48 21.66 2.90
C ARG A 3 -3.37 20.72 3.32
N ASP A 4 -2.77 20.96 4.49
CA ASP A 4 -1.72 20.09 5.05
C ASP A 4 -0.56 19.83 4.07
N GLY A 5 -0.15 20.88 3.34
CA GLY A 5 0.93 20.79 2.33
C GLY A 5 0.52 20.16 1.00
N GLN A 6 -0.68 19.60 0.88
CA GLN A 6 -1.13 18.87 -0.31
C GLN A 6 -2.24 19.61 -1.06
N ILE A 7 -2.34 19.36 -2.36
CA ILE A 7 -3.43 19.89 -3.19
C ILE A 7 -3.89 18.85 -4.22
N VAL A 8 -5.21 18.68 -4.32
CA VAL A 8 -5.82 17.86 -5.37
C VAL A 8 -6.16 18.75 -6.55
N LEU A 9 -5.65 18.38 -7.73
CA LEU A 9 -5.84 19.13 -8.97
C LEU A 9 -6.67 18.32 -9.95
N ASN A 10 -7.75 18.92 -10.47
CA ASN A 10 -8.55 18.30 -11.51
C ASN A 10 -7.96 18.63 -12.89
N ILE A 11 -7.41 17.63 -13.57
CA ILE A 11 -6.79 17.74 -14.90
C ILE A 11 -7.68 17.24 -16.04
N ALA A 12 -8.97 16.99 -15.78
CA ALA A 12 -9.90 16.62 -16.85
C ALA A 12 -9.96 17.74 -17.92
N PRO A 13 -10.13 17.43 -19.22
CA PRO A 13 -10.08 18.42 -20.31
C PRO A 13 -11.04 19.62 -20.13
N ARG A 14 -12.14 19.43 -19.40
CA ARG A 14 -13.12 20.48 -19.09
C ARG A 14 -12.68 21.47 -17.99
N ALA A 15 -11.67 21.12 -17.19
CA ALA A 15 -11.24 21.87 -16.02
C ALA A 15 -9.96 22.67 -16.27
N VAL A 16 -9.18 22.28 -17.29
CA VAL A 16 -7.87 22.85 -17.60
C VAL A 16 -7.76 23.25 -19.07
N GLY A 17 -6.88 24.21 -19.35
CA GLY A 17 -6.44 24.58 -20.70
C GLY A 17 -4.95 24.32 -20.86
N ASN A 18 -4.50 24.06 -22.09
CA ASN A 18 -3.09 23.86 -22.44
C ASN A 18 -2.39 22.86 -21.50
N LEU A 19 -3.01 21.70 -21.28
CA LEU A 19 -2.41 20.65 -20.47
C LEU A 19 -1.19 20.06 -21.21
N GLU A 20 -0.05 20.12 -20.55
CA GLU A 20 1.20 19.51 -20.97
C GLU A 20 1.66 18.55 -19.88
N LEU A 21 1.89 17.30 -20.27
CA LEU A 21 2.48 16.25 -19.45
C LEU A 21 3.90 16.04 -19.97
N GLY A 22 4.86 16.75 -19.38
CA GLY A 22 6.28 16.62 -19.71
C GLY A 22 7.03 15.75 -18.72
N ASP A 23 8.25 15.36 -19.10
CA ASP A 23 9.11 14.50 -18.28
C ASP A 23 9.57 15.18 -16.98
N ASP A 24 9.73 16.51 -16.98
CA ASP A 24 10.15 17.28 -15.80
C ASP A 24 8.97 17.82 -14.99
N ALA A 25 7.85 18.11 -15.66
CA ALA A 25 6.71 18.78 -15.03
C ALA A 25 5.39 18.62 -15.78
N VAL A 26 4.30 18.71 -15.01
CA VAL A 26 2.94 18.90 -15.48
C VAL A 26 2.61 20.39 -15.48
N ARG A 27 2.15 20.91 -16.63
CA ARG A 27 1.81 22.33 -16.82
C ARG A 27 0.41 22.49 -17.37
N PHE A 28 -0.34 23.46 -16.87
CA PHE A 28 -1.66 23.80 -17.41
C PHE A 28 -2.17 25.15 -16.91
N ASN A 29 -3.21 25.67 -17.55
CA ASN A 29 -4.00 26.80 -17.06
C ASN A 29 -5.27 26.28 -16.37
N ALA A 30 -5.60 26.81 -15.19
CA ALA A 30 -6.83 26.47 -14.49
C ALA A 30 -7.44 27.68 -13.79
N ARG A 31 -8.69 27.56 -13.35
CA ARG A 31 -9.38 28.60 -12.59
C ARG A 31 -9.51 28.19 -11.13
N PHE A 32 -9.07 29.07 -10.24
CA PHE A 32 -9.15 28.90 -8.80
C PHE A 32 -10.03 30.00 -8.22
N GLY A 33 -11.26 29.65 -7.83
CA GLY A 33 -12.27 30.64 -7.43
C GLY A 33 -12.64 31.61 -8.56
N GLY A 34 -12.67 31.12 -9.80
CA GLY A 34 -12.95 31.94 -10.99
C GLY A 34 -11.75 32.69 -11.57
N VAL A 35 -10.68 32.87 -10.78
CA VAL A 35 -9.47 33.57 -11.22
C VAL A 35 -8.56 32.62 -12.01
N PRO A 36 -8.16 32.95 -13.26
CA PRO A 36 -7.24 32.12 -14.04
C PRO A 36 -5.84 32.14 -13.43
N ARG A 37 -5.19 30.98 -13.39
CA ARG A 37 -3.82 30.77 -12.92
C ARG A 37 -3.10 29.78 -13.82
N ASN A 38 -1.79 29.98 -13.98
CA ASN A 38 -0.90 29.01 -14.58
C ASN A 38 -0.36 28.12 -13.46
N VAL A 39 -0.41 26.81 -13.68
CA VAL A 39 0.03 25.80 -12.73
C VAL A 39 1.23 25.08 -13.33
N TYR A 40 2.27 24.94 -12.52
CA TYR A 40 3.49 24.19 -12.82
C TYR A 40 3.73 23.25 -11.64
N VAL A 41 3.75 21.95 -11.92
CA VAL A 41 3.96 20.90 -10.93
C VAL A 41 5.14 20.05 -11.38
N PRO A 42 6.30 20.12 -10.69
CA PRO A 42 7.40 19.18 -10.93
C PRO A 42 6.92 17.74 -10.78
N ILE A 43 7.47 16.80 -11.55
CA ILE A 43 7.12 15.37 -11.41
C ILE A 43 7.40 14.87 -9.99
N SER A 44 8.48 15.33 -9.36
CA SER A 44 8.84 15.01 -7.98
C SER A 44 7.75 15.35 -6.95
N ALA A 45 6.86 16.31 -7.24
CA ALA A 45 5.77 16.71 -6.35
C ALA A 45 4.44 15.98 -6.61
N VAL A 46 4.37 15.09 -7.61
CA VAL A 46 3.15 14.34 -7.96
C VAL A 46 3.09 13.05 -7.15
N MET A 47 2.22 13.00 -6.16
CA MET A 47 2.12 11.83 -5.26
C MET A 47 1.27 10.70 -5.84
N ALA A 48 0.18 11.02 -6.54
CA ALA A 48 -0.76 10.03 -7.04
C ALA A 48 -1.58 10.58 -8.21
N ILE A 49 -2.14 9.66 -9.00
CA ILE A 49 -3.16 9.97 -10.01
C ILE A 49 -4.33 9.02 -9.85
N TYR A 50 -5.54 9.57 -9.79
CA TYR A 50 -6.76 8.79 -9.62
C TYR A 50 -7.96 9.44 -10.30
N SER A 51 -8.93 8.62 -10.64
CA SER A 51 -10.22 9.07 -11.13
C SER A 51 -11.06 9.58 -9.97
N ARG A 52 -11.79 10.67 -10.20
CA ARG A 52 -12.73 11.20 -9.21
C ARG A 52 -13.97 10.30 -9.01
N GLU A 53 -14.33 9.51 -10.01
CA GLU A 53 -15.64 8.84 -10.08
C GLU A 53 -15.65 7.50 -9.36
N ASN A 54 -14.59 6.72 -9.52
CA ASN A 54 -14.47 5.39 -8.93
C ASN A 54 -13.19 5.21 -8.09
N GLY A 55 -12.38 6.26 -7.95
CA GLY A 55 -11.12 6.20 -7.20
C GLY A 55 -10.02 5.37 -7.86
N ALA A 56 -10.27 4.81 -9.05
CA ALA A 56 -9.27 4.00 -9.75
C ALA A 56 -8.06 4.87 -10.11
N GLY A 57 -6.86 4.36 -9.80
CA GLY A 57 -5.64 5.14 -9.91
C GLY A 57 -4.45 4.39 -9.36
N THR A 58 -3.34 5.10 -9.20
CA THR A 58 -2.13 4.60 -8.59
C THR A 58 -1.45 5.71 -7.79
N MET A 59 -0.81 5.32 -6.70
CA MET A 59 0.11 6.17 -5.95
C MET A 59 1.51 5.90 -6.47
N PHE A 60 2.29 6.95 -6.68
CA PHE A 60 3.66 6.82 -7.13
C PHE A 60 4.55 6.48 -5.93
N GLU A 61 5.42 5.48 -6.12
CA GLU A 61 6.46 5.19 -5.15
C GLU A 61 7.57 6.24 -5.24
N PRO A 62 8.24 6.56 -4.11
CA PRO A 62 9.38 7.46 -4.13
C PRO A 62 10.51 6.86 -4.96
N GLU A 63 11.04 7.63 -5.92
CA GLU A 63 12.22 7.26 -6.69
C GLU A 63 13.45 8.06 -6.22
N PRO A 64 14.65 7.44 -6.16
CA PRO A 64 15.87 8.09 -5.69
C PRO A 64 16.27 9.31 -6.55
N ALA A 65 15.83 9.36 -7.82
CA ALA A 65 16.04 10.51 -8.69
C ALA A 65 15.33 11.78 -8.18
N TYR A 66 14.27 11.64 -7.37
CA TYR A 66 13.41 12.74 -6.92
C TYR A 66 13.47 13.00 -5.41
N GLU A 67 14.17 12.17 -4.64
CA GLU A 67 14.28 12.30 -3.17
C GLU A 67 14.94 13.61 -2.72
N ASN A 68 15.91 14.12 -3.50
CA ASN A 68 16.69 15.30 -3.12
C ASN A 68 15.96 16.64 -3.39
N GLU A 69 14.88 16.62 -4.16
CA GLU A 69 14.12 17.81 -4.58
C GLU A 69 12.84 18.02 -3.76
N MET A 70 12.46 17.02 -2.97
CA MET A 70 11.30 17.07 -2.08
C MET A 70 11.69 17.72 -0.75
N PRO A 71 11.13 18.90 -0.38
CA PRO A 71 11.20 19.33 1.01
C PRO A 71 10.43 18.28 1.84
N LEU A 72 11.16 17.56 2.69
CA LEU A 72 10.68 16.52 3.61
C LEU A 72 9.31 16.87 4.21
N MET A 73 8.24 16.35 3.63
CA MET A 73 6.98 16.12 4.32
C MET A 73 6.80 14.60 4.36
N SER A 74 7.15 14.04 5.51
CA SER A 74 6.92 12.64 5.86
C SER A 74 5.43 12.35 5.74
N VAL A 75 5.05 11.58 4.72
CA VAL A 75 3.83 10.80 4.77
C VAL A 75 4.10 9.66 5.74
N GLU A 76 3.47 9.72 6.91
CA GLU A 76 3.44 8.60 7.84
C GLU A 76 2.60 7.50 7.16
N ASP A 77 3.28 6.51 6.60
CA ASP A 77 2.69 5.31 6.05
C ASP A 77 2.12 4.49 7.22
N GLU A 78 0.81 4.60 7.47
CA GLU A 78 0.10 3.61 8.29
C GLU A 78 -0.07 2.32 7.48
N GLU A 79 1.04 1.61 7.30
CA GLU A 79 1.05 0.18 6.99
C GLU A 79 0.41 -0.54 8.18
N ALA A 80 -0.91 -0.69 8.14
CA ALA A 80 -1.62 -1.63 8.99
C ALA A 80 -1.26 -3.06 8.54
N SER A 81 -0.04 -3.48 8.86
CA SER A 81 0.40 -4.86 8.89
C SER A 81 -0.44 -5.58 9.93
N SER A 82 -1.61 -6.09 9.52
CA SER A 82 -2.31 -7.12 10.27
C SER A 82 -1.57 -8.44 10.05
N GLU A 83 -0.45 -8.62 10.73
CA GLU A 83 0.09 -9.95 10.96
C GLU A 83 -0.88 -10.69 11.90
N PRO A 84 -1.48 -11.81 11.49
CA PRO A 84 -2.22 -12.64 12.45
C PRO A 84 -1.20 -13.26 13.41
N SER A 85 -1.25 -12.83 14.67
CA SER A 85 -0.51 -13.49 15.75
C SER A 85 -1.05 -14.91 15.94
N MET A 86 -0.40 -15.92 15.37
CA MET A 86 -0.58 -17.30 15.83
C MET A 86 0.23 -17.49 17.11
N THR A 87 -0.45 -17.52 18.25
CA THR A 87 0.12 -17.99 19.51
C THR A 87 0.36 -19.50 19.43
N VAL A 88 1.62 -19.90 19.50
CA VAL A 88 2.02 -21.29 19.69
C VAL A 88 1.71 -21.66 21.14
N ILE A 89 0.79 -22.60 21.35
CA ILE A 89 0.50 -23.17 22.67
C ILE A 89 1.52 -24.30 22.88
N ASP A 90 2.69 -23.96 23.44
CA ASP A 90 3.64 -24.95 23.97
C ASP A 90 3.12 -25.44 25.33
N GLY A 91 2.88 -26.74 25.42
CA GLY A 91 2.27 -27.38 26.57
C GLY A 91 3.20 -27.45 27.79
N ASN A 92 2.64 -27.15 28.96
CA ASN A 92 2.90 -27.86 30.21
C ASN A 92 2.01 -27.32 31.35
N LEU A 93 0.90 -28.01 31.65
CA LEU A 93 0.28 -27.96 32.98
C LEU A 93 -0.20 -29.38 33.33
N PRO A 94 0.32 -30.01 34.40
CA PRO A 94 -0.16 -31.31 34.85
C PRO A 94 -1.38 -31.21 35.80
N ASP A 95 -2.35 -32.12 35.56
CA ASP A 95 -3.46 -32.71 36.38
C ASP A 95 -4.24 -31.84 37.41
N PRO A 96 -5.59 -32.00 37.58
CA PRO A 96 -6.17 -33.29 37.99
C PRO A 96 -7.57 -33.66 37.46
N SER A 97 -7.90 -34.96 37.55
CA SER A 97 -9.25 -35.60 37.67
C SER A 97 -9.86 -36.07 36.34
N ALA A 98 -9.84 -37.36 35.99
CA ALA A 98 -10.65 -38.48 36.48
C ALA A 98 -11.83 -38.81 35.53
N GLU A 99 -11.94 -40.11 35.17
CA GLU A 99 -13.14 -40.87 34.72
C GLU A 99 -13.62 -40.55 33.26
N SER A 100 -13.94 -41.46 32.33
CA SER A 100 -14.21 -42.90 32.29
C SER A 100 -14.07 -43.44 30.84
N ASP A 101 -14.05 -44.77 30.77
CA ASP A 101 -14.14 -45.76 29.67
C ASP A 101 -14.81 -45.37 28.33
N ASP A 102 -14.28 -45.86 27.18
CA ASP A 102 -15.04 -46.67 26.18
C ASP A 102 -14.13 -47.16 25.01
N ASP A 103 -14.52 -48.30 24.46
CA ASP A 103 -13.85 -49.28 23.59
C ASP A 103 -13.59 -48.85 22.11
N GLY A 104 -12.56 -49.39 21.44
CA GLY A 104 -12.50 -49.38 19.96
C GLY A 104 -11.12 -49.38 19.28
N ASP A 105 -10.79 -50.51 18.65
CA ASP A 105 -9.61 -50.85 17.83
C ASP A 105 -9.51 -50.07 16.50
N GLU A 106 -8.41 -49.34 16.22
CA GLU A 106 -7.85 -49.11 14.86
C GLU A 106 -6.44 -48.46 14.87
N PRO A 107 -5.39 -49.00 14.19
CA PRO A 107 -4.07 -48.38 14.16
C PRO A 107 -3.95 -47.28 13.09
N THR A 108 -3.57 -46.07 13.47
CA THR A 108 -3.33 -44.92 12.57
C THR A 108 -1.98 -45.01 11.84
N PRO A 109 -1.88 -44.60 10.55
CA PRO A 109 -0.66 -44.74 9.74
C PRO A 109 0.41 -43.68 10.07
N PRO A 110 1.72 -43.97 9.86
CA PRO A 110 2.79 -43.04 10.22
C PRO A 110 2.89 -41.84 9.25
N PRO A 111 3.27 -40.65 9.73
CA PRO A 111 3.26 -39.42 8.93
C PRO A 111 4.36 -39.43 7.85
N ARG A 112 3.95 -39.17 6.59
CA ARG A 112 4.83 -39.04 5.42
C ARG A 112 5.65 -37.74 5.50
N GLY A 113 6.98 -37.88 5.52
CA GLY A 113 7.93 -36.77 5.49
C GLY A 113 7.87 -35.95 4.20
N ARG A 114 7.95 -34.63 4.34
CA ARG A 114 7.92 -33.65 3.24
C ARG A 114 9.22 -33.68 2.42
N PRO A 115 9.15 -33.66 1.08
CA PRO A 115 10.33 -33.72 0.22
C PRO A 115 11.14 -32.41 0.23
N SER A 116 12.47 -32.51 0.11
CA SER A 116 13.37 -31.36 -0.08
C SER A 116 14.01 -31.40 -1.47
N LEU A 117 14.10 -30.24 -2.12
CA LEU A 117 14.71 -30.08 -3.44
C LEU A 117 16.22 -29.87 -3.30
N ARG A 118 17.02 -30.51 -4.15
CA ARG A 118 18.46 -30.23 -4.31
C ARG A 118 18.74 -29.81 -5.75
N VAL A 119 19.45 -28.70 -5.90
CA VAL A 119 19.90 -28.18 -7.19
C VAL A 119 21.16 -28.93 -7.61
N VAL A 120 21.18 -29.46 -8.83
CA VAL A 120 22.36 -30.06 -9.47
C VAL A 120 23.01 -29.06 -10.43
N LYS A 121 24.34 -29.14 -10.52
CA LYS A 121 25.20 -28.27 -11.35
C LYS A 121 25.50 -28.92 -12.70
#